data_AF-A0A9D5NK58-F1
#
_entry.id   AF-A0A9D5NK58-F1
#
_cell.length_a   1.000
_cell.length_b   1.000
_cell.length_c   1.000
_cell.angle_alpha   90.00
_cell.angle_beta   90.00
_cell.angle_gamma   90.00
#
_symmetry.space_group_name_H-M   'P 1'
#
loop_
_entity.id
_entity.type
_entity.pdbx_description
1 polymer ?
#
loop_
_entity_poly.entity_id
_entity_poly.type
_entity_poly.pdbx_seq_one_letter_code
_entity_poly.pdbx_strand_id
1 'polypeptide(L)' 'MKKYTDKNGRRVVEVDDLSYLVEREHPYNWFQRHFHHHRLRMALKNADLVIASSPEVATDIVRFYFVPKDKITLRTSDKG' A
#
# COMPACT_ATOMS: atom_id res chain seq x y z
N MET A 1 3.08 3.89 -5.24
CA MET A 1 2.87 4.36 -3.85
C MET A 1 2.93 5.88 -3.81
N LYS A 2 1.79 6.52 -3.54
CA LYS A 2 1.66 7.96 -3.36
C LYS A 2 1.28 8.24 -1.90
N LYS A 3 1.82 9.31 -1.33
CA LYS A 3 1.51 9.75 0.04
C LYS A 3 1.11 11.22 0.00
N TYR A 4 0.00 11.57 0.64
CA TYR A 4 -0.46 12.94 0.75
C TYR A 4 -1.33 13.13 1.99
N THR A 5 -1.55 14.37 2.37
CA THR A 5 -2.48 14.72 3.44
C THR A 5 -3.78 15.19 2.78
N ASP A 6 -4.90 14.58 3.15
CA ASP A 6 -6.22 14.98 2.67
C ASP A 6 -6.64 16.33 3.28
N LYS A 7 -7.68 16.97 2.72
CA LYS A 7 -8.29 18.21 3.23
C LYS A 7 -8.72 18.12 4.70
N ASN A 8 -9.00 16.90 5.16
CA ASN A 8 -9.35 16.60 6.56
C ASN A 8 -8.12 16.42 7.48
N GLY A 9 -6.90 16.68 7.01
CA GLY A 9 -5.67 16.50 7.79
C GLY A 9 -5.22 15.03 7.93
N ARG A 10 -5.93 14.09 7.31
CA ARG A 10 -5.63 12.65 7.37
C ARG A 10 -4.46 12.30 6.46
N ARG A 11 -3.54 11.47 6.95
CA ARG A 11 -2.43 10.94 6.16
C ARG A 11 -2.92 9.78 5.31
N VAL A 12 -3.01 10.02 4.00
CA VAL A 12 -3.48 9.05 3.02
C VAL A 12 -2.28 8.43 2.28
N VAL A 13 -2.29 7.11 2.16
CA VAL A 13 -1.32 6.35 1.37
C VAL A 13 -2.05 5.58 0.29
N GLU A 14 -1.81 5.93 -0.97
CA GLU A 14 -2.28 5.16 -2.12
C GLU A 14 -1.24 4.10 -2.51
N VAL A 15 -1.70 2.87 -2.61
CA VAL A 15 -0.92 1.71 -3.02
C VAL A 15 -1.51 1.19 -4.33
N ASP A 16 -0.80 1.47 -5.43
CA ASP A 16 -1.23 1.04 -6.75
C ASP A 16 -0.75 -0.37 -7.11
N ASP A 17 0.43 -0.75 -6.61
CA ASP A 17 1.11 -1.99 -6.96
C ASP A 17 1.95 -2.48 -5.77
N LEU A 18 1.87 -3.80 -5.51
CA LEU A 18 2.69 -4.56 -4.56
C LEU A 18 3.38 -5.75 -5.21
N SER A 19 3.41 -5.80 -6.54
CA SER A 19 4.00 -6.85 -7.37
C SER A 19 5.46 -7.07 -7.00
N TYR A 20 6.21 -6.03 -6.61
CA TYR A 20 7.59 -6.16 -6.11
C TYR A 20 7.76 -7.03 -4.84
N LEU A 21 6.68 -7.32 -4.10
CA LEU A 21 6.69 -8.25 -2.96
C LEU A 21 6.47 -9.70 -3.38
N VAL A 22 5.67 -9.92 -4.43
CA VAL A 22 5.23 -11.25 -4.88
C VAL A 22 6.10 -11.77 -6.03
N GLU A 23 6.53 -10.88 -6.93
CA GLU A 23 7.33 -11.22 -8.09
C GLU A 23 8.77 -11.51 -7.71
N ARG A 24 9.13 -12.78 -7.86
CA ARG A 24 10.48 -13.28 -7.60
C ARG A 24 11.50 -12.72 -8.59
N GLU A 25 11.09 -12.40 -9.82
CA GLU A 25 11.92 -11.88 -10.92
C GLU A 25 12.00 -10.34 -10.98
N HIS A 26 11.62 -9.64 -9.91
CA HIS A 26 11.75 -8.19 -9.91
C HIS A 26 13.24 -7.77 -9.98
N PRO A 27 13.63 -6.77 -10.79
CA PRO A 27 15.02 -6.30 -10.96
C PRO A 27 15.64 -5.70 -9.68
N TYR A 28 14.92 -5.68 -8.57
CA TYR A 28 15.42 -5.17 -7.30
C TYR A 28 16.28 -6.18 -6.56
N ASN A 29 17.47 -5.75 -6.18
CA ASN A 29 18.36 -6.47 -5.29
C ASN A 29 17.71 -6.68 -3.91
N TRP A 30 18.14 -7.70 -3.17
CA TRP A 30 17.55 -8.05 -1.85
C TRP A 30 17.49 -6.86 -0.88
N PHE A 31 18.52 -6.01 -0.85
CA PHE A 31 18.54 -4.79 -0.05
C PHE A 31 17.50 -3.76 -0.50
N GLN A 32 17.29 -3.60 -1.80
CA GLN A 32 16.28 -2.69 -2.33
C GLN A 32 14.88 -3.20 -1.97
N ARG A 33 14.62 -4.51 -2.12
CA ARG A 33 13.34 -5.11 -1.68
C ARG A 33 13.11 -4.87 -0.19
N HIS A 34 14.13 -5.08 0.65
CA HIS A 34 14.04 -4.85 2.09
C HIS A 34 13.78 -3.37 2.40
N PHE A 35 14.47 -2.45 1.73
CA PHE A 35 14.26 -1.01 1.89
C PHE A 35 12.85 -0.57 1.48
N HIS A 36 12.38 -1.01 0.31
CA HIS A 36 11.03 -0.72 -0.16
C HIS A 36 9.96 -1.28 0.77
N HIS A 37 10.15 -2.52 1.23
CA HIS A 37 9.26 -3.16 2.19
C HIS A 37 9.21 -2.39 3.51
N HIS A 38 10.36 -2.02 4.06
CA HIS A 38 10.44 -1.25 5.31
C HIS A 38 9.82 0.15 5.16
N ARG A 39 10.07 0.81 4.03
CA ARG A 39 9.53 2.14 3.74
C ARG A 39 8.02 2.11 3.61
N LEU A 40 7.47 1.10 2.93
CA LEU A 40 6.03 0.92 2.82
C LEU A 40 5.41 0.59 4.18
N ARG A 41 6.03 -0.31 4.95
CA ARG A 41 5.58 -0.65 6.32
C ARG A 41 5.46 0.59 7.21
N MET A 42 6.48 1.45 7.19
CA MET A 42 6.45 2.70 7.95
C MET A 42 5.36 3.66 7.44
N ALA A 43 5.13 3.73 6.14
CA ALA A 43 4.11 4.59 5.58
C ALA A 43 2.70 4.12 5.97
N LEU A 44 2.44 2.81 5.85
CA LEU A 44 1.17 2.20 6.25
C LEU A 44 0.91 2.32 7.75
N LYS A 45 1.92 2.12 8.59
CA LYS A 45 1.81 2.27 10.05
C LYS A 45 1.35 3.68 10.46
N ASN A 46 1.83 4.69 9.74
CA ASN A 46 1.51 6.09 10.02
C ASN A 46 0.35 6.63 9.15
N ALA A 47 -0.27 5.79 8.32
CA ALA A 47 -1.41 6.18 7.52
C ALA A 47 -2.68 6.12 8.36
N ASP A 48 -3.47 7.18 8.26
CA ASP A 48 -4.83 7.19 8.80
C ASP A 48 -5.79 6.48 7.84
N LEU A 49 -5.50 6.57 6.54
CA LEU A 49 -6.25 5.95 5.47
C LEU A 49 -5.31 5.36 4.42
N VAL A 50 -5.60 4.16 3.96
CA VAL A 50 -4.89 3.46 2.90
C VAL A 50 -5.85 3.25 1.74
N ILE A 51 -5.46 3.66 0.54
CA ILE A 51 -6.25 3.44 -0.67
C ILE A 51 -5.54 2.38 -1.51
N ALA A 52 -6.18 1.24 -1.70
CA ALA A 52 -5.67 0.16 -2.55
C ALA A 52 -6.29 0.25 -3.95
N SER A 53 -5.47 0.09 -5.00
CA SER A 53 -5.96 0.08 -6.40
C SER A 53 -6.87 -1.10 -6.72
N SER A 54 -6.65 -2.25 -6.09
CA SER A 54 -7.41 -3.48 -6.33
C SER A 54 -7.67 -4.26 -5.03
N PRO A 55 -8.67 -5.18 -5.03
CA PRO A 55 -8.92 -6.09 -3.92
C PRO A 55 -7.74 -7.00 -3.60
N GLU A 56 -6.95 -7.36 -4.60
CA GLU A 56 -5.74 -8.16 -4.47
C GLU A 56 -4.69 -7.40 -3.66
N VAL A 57 -4.41 -6.15 -4.06
CA VAL A 57 -3.50 -5.25 -3.33
C VAL A 57 -3.99 -5.03 -1.91
N ALA A 58 -5.29 -4.83 -1.68
CA ALA A 58 -5.85 -4.71 -0.33
C ALA A 58 -5.59 -5.97 0.51
N THR A 59 -5.77 -7.15 -0.09
CA THR A 59 -5.52 -8.44 0.58
C THR A 59 -4.04 -8.59 0.93
N ASP A 60 -3.14 -8.22 0.02
CA ASP A 60 -1.70 -8.26 0.25
C ASP A 60 -1.26 -7.28 1.34
N ILE A 61 -1.83 -6.07 1.37
CA ILE A 61 -1.56 -5.11 2.44
C ILE A 61 -1.90 -5.71 3.82
N VAL A 62 -3.07 -6.34 3.94
CA VAL A 62 -3.49 -6.99 5.19
C VAL A 62 -2.57 -8.16 5.53
N ARG A 63 -2.23 -9.02 4.55
CA ARG A 63 -1.41 -10.21 4.76
C ARG A 63 0.05 -9.89 5.13
N PHE A 64 0.68 -8.97 4.41
CA PHE A 64 2.10 -8.67 4.58
C PHE A 64 2.38 -7.62 5.66
N TYR A 65 1.46 -6.67 5.86
CA TYR A 65 1.68 -5.53 6.75
C TYR A 65 0.74 -5.47 7.94
N PHE A 66 -0.21 -6.41 8.06
CA PHE A 66 -1.17 -6.50 9.17
C PHE A 66 -1.94 -5.19 9.40
N VAL A 67 -2.20 -4.46 8.31
CA VAL A 67 -2.99 -3.22 8.38
C VAL A 67 -4.46 -3.58 8.60
N PRO A 68 -5.16 -2.92 9.53
CA PRO A 68 -6.58 -3.14 9.77
C PRO A 68 -7.40 -2.84 8.50
N LYS A 69 -8.37 -3.69 8.17
CA LYS A 69 -9.23 -3.52 6.97
C LYS A 69 -10.07 -2.23 7.02
N ASP A 70 -10.43 -1.76 8.21
CA ASP A 70 -11.13 -0.50 8.46
C ASP A 70 -10.34 0.74 7.98
N LYS A 71 -9.01 0.63 7.89
CA LYS A 71 -8.15 1.69 7.34
C LYS A 71 -7.98 1.58 5.84
N ILE A 72 -8.43 0.51 5.20
CA ILE A 72 -8.18 0.24 3.78
C ILE A 72 -9.47 0.48 3.00
N THR A 73 -9.41 1.44 2.08
CA THR A 73 -10.45 1.74 1.12
C THR A 73 -9.99 1.29 -0.26
N LEU A 74 -10.87 0.65 -1.02
CA LEU A 74 -10.58 0.39 -2.43
C LEU A 74 -10.74 1.68 -3.22
N ARG A 75 -9.81 1.95 -4.14
CA ARG A 75 -9.99 2.97 -5.16
C ARG A 75 -11.15 2.52 -6.02
N THR A 76 -12.34 3.00 -5.71
CA THR A 76 -13.52 2.83 -6.58
C THR A 76 -13.18 3.50 -7.91
N SER A 77 -12.72 2.69 -8.87
CA SER A 77 -13.00 3.01 -10.26
C SER A 77 -14.49 2.82 -10.41
N ASP A 78 -15.23 3.92 -10.41
CA ASP A 78 -16.53 4.00 -11.08
C ASP A 78 -16.32 3.52 -12.52
N LYS A 79 -16.42 2.20 -12.72
CA LYS A 79 -16.70 1.62 -14.02
C LYS A 79 -18.22 1.59 -14.14
N GLY A 80 -18.77 2.73 -14.56
CA GLY A 80 -20.06 2.78 -15.23
C GLY A 80 -20.00 2.11 -16.60
#